data_AF-A0A257JAB5-F1
#
_entry.id   AF-A0A257JAB5-F1
#
_cell.length_a   1.000
_cell.length_b   1.000
_cell.length_c   1.000
_cell.angle_alpha   90.00
_cell.angle_beta   90.00
_cell.angle_gamma   90.00
#
_symmetry.space_group_name_H-M   'P 1'
#
loop_
_entity.id
_entity.type
_entity.pdbx_description
1 polymer ?
#
loop_
_entity_poly.entity_id
_entity_poly.type
_entity_poly.pdbx_seq_one_letter_code
_entity_poly.pdbx_strand_id
1 'polypeptide(L)'
;IGKPTLRLSGVYLAMATLAFGEVVRIAILNTESWTGGALGLNGIPQLTQPWHVALVLVIVLAVLQRLRSSRTGRAFEAIKEDETAAGLMGIDVAGHKLAAFVLGAAIAGLAGTLNAHLTFFIGPNEFGFDRGVDILTMTILGGIQGLAGPVIGAFIVTLLPEVLRGLQDWR
;
A
#
# COMPACT_ATOMS: atom_id res chain seq x y z
N ILE A 1 11.12 -3.65 9.72
CA ILE A 1 11.92 -2.53 9.19
C ILE A 1 11.66 -1.16 9.82
N GLY A 2 10.49 -0.88 10.38
CA GLY A 2 10.10 0.47 10.81
C GLY A 2 11.12 1.22 11.69
N LYS A 3 11.56 0.65 12.83
CA LYS A 3 12.46 1.36 13.75
C LYS A 3 13.86 1.70 13.16
N PRO A 4 14.54 0.77 12.46
CA PRO A 4 15.80 1.09 11.77
C PRO A 4 15.67 2.12 10.64
N THR A 5 14.58 2.09 9.88
CA THR A 5 14.39 2.98 8.72
C THR A 5 14.10 4.42 9.10
N LEU A 6 13.70 4.69 10.35
CA LEU A 6 13.52 6.07 10.86
C LEU A 6 14.82 6.89 10.86
N ARG A 7 15.99 6.24 10.75
CA ARG A 7 17.29 6.90 10.64
C ARG A 7 17.64 7.32 9.22
N LEU A 8 16.83 6.91 8.23
CA LEU A 8 17.03 7.20 6.82
C LEU A 8 16.03 8.28 6.37
N SER A 9 16.44 9.14 5.46
CA SER A 9 15.59 10.19 4.89
C SER A 9 15.67 10.20 3.36
N GLY A 10 14.60 10.70 2.73
CA GLY A 10 14.52 10.88 1.29
C GLY A 10 14.80 9.60 0.50
N VAL A 11 15.78 9.66 -0.40
CA VAL A 11 16.12 8.58 -1.33
C VAL A 11 16.60 7.32 -0.62
N TYR A 12 17.32 7.45 0.50
CA TYR A 12 17.82 6.30 1.26
C TYR A 12 16.70 5.47 1.88
N LEU A 13 15.64 6.15 2.36
CA LEU A 13 14.46 5.48 2.89
C LEU A 13 13.75 4.70 1.79
N ALA A 14 13.55 5.32 0.62
CA ALA A 14 12.92 4.66 -0.53
C ALA A 14 13.71 3.42 -0.98
N MET A 15 15.02 3.56 -1.18
CA MET A 15 15.92 2.46 -1.54
C MET A 15 15.85 1.31 -0.53
N ALA A 16 15.86 1.61 0.77
CA ALA A 16 15.77 0.60 1.82
C ALA A 16 14.43 -0.14 1.81
N THR A 17 13.30 0.56 1.58
CA THR A 17 11.98 -0.08 1.49
C THR A 17 11.84 -0.98 0.26
N LEU A 18 12.40 -0.57 -0.88
CA LEU A 18 12.41 -1.36 -2.10
C LEU A 18 13.27 -2.62 -1.94
N ALA A 19 14.50 -2.46 -1.46
CA ALA A 19 15.40 -3.57 -1.20
C ALA A 19 14.80 -4.57 -0.20
N PHE A 20 14.14 -4.07 0.86
CA PHE A 20 13.45 -4.93 1.81
C PHE A 20 12.33 -5.74 1.16
N GLY A 21 11.50 -5.10 0.31
CA GLY A 21 10.44 -5.78 -0.43
C GLY A 21 10.98 -6.91 -1.31
N GLU A 22 12.05 -6.65 -2.05
CA GLU A 22 12.66 -7.66 -2.92
C GLU A 22 13.32 -8.80 -2.12
N VAL A 23 13.97 -8.50 -1.00
CA VAL A 23 14.51 -9.52 -0.09
C VAL A 23 13.41 -10.42 0.45
N VAL A 24 12.26 -9.84 0.85
CA VAL A 24 11.11 -10.62 1.31
C VAL A 24 10.56 -11.50 0.18
N ARG A 25 10.45 -10.97 -1.03
CA ARG A 25 10.00 -11.73 -2.22
C ARG A 25 10.92 -12.92 -2.49
N ILE A 26 12.24 -12.71 -2.48
CA ILE A 26 13.24 -13.76 -2.68
C ILE A 26 13.17 -14.78 -1.53
N ALA A 27 13.02 -14.34 -0.28
CA ALA A 27 12.87 -15.25 0.85
C ALA A 27 11.62 -16.14 0.71
N ILE A 28 10.50 -15.58 0.26
CA ILE A 28 9.26 -16.33 -0.01
C ILE A 28 9.46 -17.33 -1.15
N LEU A 29 10.15 -16.94 -2.22
CA LEU A 29 10.48 -17.81 -3.36
C LEU A 29 11.34 -19.01 -2.95
N ASN A 30 12.29 -18.82 -2.03
CA ASN A 30 13.17 -19.88 -1.54
C ASN A 30 12.51 -20.79 -0.48
N THR A 31 11.39 -20.36 0.12
CA THR A 31 10.71 -21.13 1.17
C THR A 31 9.64 -22.05 0.59
N GLU A 32 10.06 -22.96 -0.29
CA GLU A 32 9.16 -23.82 -1.08
C GLU A 32 8.18 -24.63 -0.22
N SER A 33 8.62 -25.09 0.95
CA SER A 33 7.84 -25.96 1.84
C SER A 33 6.61 -25.29 2.46
N TRP A 34 6.57 -23.96 2.54
CA TRP A 34 5.45 -23.22 3.15
C TRP A 34 4.64 -22.42 2.13
N THR A 35 5.27 -21.92 1.06
CA THR A 35 4.66 -20.97 0.12
C THR A 35 4.43 -21.56 -1.26
N GLY A 36 4.91 -22.78 -1.53
CA GLY A 36 4.97 -23.34 -2.88
C GLY A 36 6.05 -22.70 -3.77
N GLY A 37 6.92 -21.84 -3.19
CA GLY A 37 8.02 -21.19 -3.90
C GLY A 37 7.54 -20.34 -5.08
N ALA A 38 8.13 -20.56 -6.26
CA ALA A 38 7.74 -19.86 -7.48
C ALA A 38 6.31 -20.16 -7.95
N LEU A 39 5.75 -21.31 -7.58
CA LEU A 39 4.39 -21.70 -7.96
C LEU A 39 3.32 -20.93 -7.17
N GLY A 40 3.69 -20.34 -6.04
CA GLY A 40 2.77 -19.62 -5.15
C GLY A 40 1.75 -20.53 -4.45
N LEU A 41 0.84 -19.90 -3.71
CA LEU A 41 -0.21 -20.60 -2.97
C LEU A 41 -1.50 -20.61 -3.78
N ASN A 42 -2.01 -21.82 -4.04
CA ASN A 42 -3.29 -22.07 -4.73
C ASN A 42 -4.32 -22.68 -3.77
N GLY A 43 -5.61 -22.50 -4.08
CA GLY A 43 -6.71 -23.12 -3.33
C GLY A 43 -7.19 -22.31 -2.13
N ILE A 44 -6.99 -21.00 -2.16
CA ILE A 44 -7.49 -20.10 -1.12
C ILE A 44 -9.03 -20.07 -1.17
N PRO A 45 -9.75 -20.35 -0.07
CA PRO A 45 -11.20 -20.44 -0.07
C PRO A 45 -11.84 -19.08 -0.41
N GLN A 46 -12.88 -19.11 -1.24
CA GLN A 46 -13.56 -17.89 -1.69
C GLN A 46 -14.54 -17.36 -0.66
N LEU A 47 -14.00 -16.68 0.34
CA LEU A 47 -14.79 -16.01 1.37
C LEU A 47 -15.08 -14.55 1.00
N THR A 48 -14.39 -14.01 0.00
CA THR A 48 -14.49 -12.59 -0.38
C THR A 48 -15.31 -12.44 -1.66
N GLN A 49 -16.37 -11.64 -1.56
CA GLN A 49 -17.17 -11.15 -2.70
C GLN A 49 -16.82 -9.67 -2.95
N PRO A 50 -17.04 -9.13 -4.18
CA PRO A 50 -16.67 -7.74 -4.50
C PRO A 50 -17.23 -6.69 -3.53
N TRP A 51 -18.41 -6.92 -2.95
CA TRP A 51 -18.99 -6.01 -1.97
C TRP A 51 -18.21 -5.94 -0.66
N HIS A 52 -17.52 -7.01 -0.25
CA HIS A 52 -16.65 -7.00 0.92
C HIS A 52 -15.47 -6.06 0.71
N VAL A 53 -14.91 -6.03 -0.50
CA VAL A 53 -13.82 -5.11 -0.87
C VAL A 53 -14.31 -3.66 -0.79
N ALA A 54 -15.49 -3.38 -1.36
CA ALA A 54 -16.09 -2.06 -1.29
C ALA A 54 -16.38 -1.65 0.17
N LEU A 55 -16.89 -2.56 0.99
CA LEU A 55 -17.15 -2.32 2.41
C LEU A 55 -15.86 -2.03 3.17
N VAL A 56 -14.81 -2.84 3.00
CA VAL A 56 -13.52 -2.60 3.66
C VAL A 56 -12.89 -1.31 3.17
N LEU A 57 -12.98 -0.97 1.89
CA LEU A 57 -12.52 0.30 1.35
C LEU A 57 -13.22 1.48 2.04
N VAL A 58 -14.56 1.44 2.16
CA VAL A 58 -15.33 2.48 2.86
C VAL A 58 -14.92 2.59 4.33
N ILE A 59 -14.74 1.46 5.01
CA ILE A 59 -14.27 1.44 6.41
C ILE A 59 -12.88 2.07 6.53
N VAL A 60 -11.93 1.69 5.67
CA VAL A 60 -10.58 2.25 5.66
C VAL A 60 -10.62 3.75 5.43
N LEU A 61 -11.39 4.23 4.44
CA LEU A 61 -11.56 5.66 4.18
C LEU A 61 -12.18 6.39 5.39
N ALA A 62 -13.19 5.81 6.03
CA ALA A 62 -13.80 6.37 7.23
C ALA A 62 -12.81 6.45 8.40
N VAL A 63 -12.01 5.40 8.62
CA VAL A 63 -10.96 5.36 9.65
C VAL A 63 -9.89 6.40 9.37
N LEU A 64 -9.41 6.51 8.13
CA LEU A 64 -8.42 7.50 7.73
C LEU A 64 -8.95 8.93 7.85
N GLN A 65 -10.22 9.17 7.49
CA GLN A 65 -10.85 10.48 7.66
C GLN A 65 -10.96 10.85 9.15
N ARG A 66 -11.36 9.90 10.00
CA ARG A 66 -11.41 10.10 11.45
C ARG A 66 -10.02 10.35 12.03
N LEU A 67 -9.01 9.60 11.58
CA LEU A 67 -7.61 9.80 11.97
C LEU A 67 -7.09 11.17 11.54
N ARG A 68 -7.41 11.64 10.33
CA ARG A 68 -7.05 12.97 9.83
C ARG A 68 -7.63 14.08 10.71
N SER A 69 -8.87 13.94 11.17
CA SER A 69 -9.52 14.90 12.08
C SER A 69 -9.02 14.85 13.54
N SER A 70 -8.25 13.82 13.89
CA SER A 70 -7.78 13.59 15.27
C SER A 70 -6.52 14.41 15.62
N ARG A 71 -6.06 14.32 16.88
CA ARG A 71 -4.79 14.92 17.32
C ARG A 71 -3.59 14.35 16.55
N THR A 72 -3.58 13.04 16.32
CA THR A 72 -2.52 12.34 15.57
C THR A 72 -2.46 12.81 14.11
N GLY A 73 -3.63 13.04 13.48
CA GLY A 73 -3.71 13.59 12.13
C GLY A 73 -3.11 15.00 12.02
N ARG A 74 -3.38 15.86 13.01
CA ARG A 74 -2.77 17.19 13.09
C ARG A 74 -1.25 17.13 13.30
N ALA A 75 -0.77 16.18 14.10
CA ALA A 75 0.66 15.95 14.26
C ALA A 75 1.33 15.49 12.94
N PHE A 76 0.65 14.66 12.13
CA PHE A 76 1.16 14.29 10.80
C PHE A 76 1.25 15.48 9.86
N GLU A 77 0.26 16.38 9.85
CA GLU A 77 0.32 17.58 9.01
C GLU A 77 1.46 18.51 9.44
N ALA A 78 1.66 18.71 10.76
CA ALA A 78 2.78 19.50 11.27
C ALA A 78 4.15 18.92 10.89
N ILE A 79 4.32 17.59 11.00
CA ILE A 79 5.56 16.90 10.59
C ILE A 79 5.78 17.03 9.07
N LYS A 80 4.71 17.03 8.27
CA LYS A 80 4.78 17.18 6.81
C LYS A 80 5.20 18.59 6.39
N GLU A 81 4.82 19.62 7.15
CA GLU A 81 5.23 21.01 6.89
C GLU A 81 6.70 21.23 7.25
N ASP A 82 7.10 20.93 8.50
CA ASP A 82 8.49 21.00 8.94
C ASP A 82 8.73 20.04 10.10
N GLU A 83 9.46 18.96 9.81
CA GLU A 83 9.84 17.94 10.78
C GLU A 83 10.64 18.49 11.96
N THR A 84 11.55 19.43 11.69
CA THR A 84 12.44 20.00 12.71
C THR A 84 11.64 20.90 13.63
N ALA A 85 10.80 21.77 13.06
CA ALA A 85 9.93 22.64 13.85
C ALA A 85 8.92 21.83 14.67
N ALA A 86 8.30 20.80 14.10
CA ALA A 86 7.39 19.91 14.81
C ALA A 86 8.06 19.26 16.03
N GLY A 87 9.31 18.80 15.88
CA GLY A 87 10.10 18.25 16.98
C GLY A 87 10.40 19.27 18.09
N LEU A 88 10.72 20.52 17.73
CA LEU A 88 10.94 21.61 18.69
C LEU A 88 9.66 21.97 19.48
N MET A 89 8.48 21.78 18.88
CA MET A 89 7.19 21.98 19.52
C MET A 89 6.74 20.80 20.41
N GLY A 90 7.62 19.83 20.65
CA GLY A 90 7.37 18.69 21.55
C GLY A 90 6.61 17.52 20.90
N ILE A 91 6.49 17.48 19.58
CA ILE A 91 5.90 16.35 18.87
C ILE A 91 6.96 15.23 18.75
N ASP A 92 6.63 14.02 19.22
CA ASP A 92 7.46 12.84 18.97
C ASP A 92 7.38 12.43 17.49
N VAL A 93 8.24 13.01 16.66
CA VAL A 93 8.32 12.78 15.22
C VAL A 93 8.55 11.30 14.92
N ALA A 94 9.47 10.66 15.64
CA ALA A 94 9.86 9.28 15.38
C ALA A 94 8.69 8.31 15.66
N GLY A 95 7.99 8.50 16.78
CA GLY A 95 6.79 7.73 17.11
C GLY A 95 5.67 7.90 16.10
N HIS A 96 5.43 9.13 15.63
CA HIS A 96 4.41 9.41 14.63
C HIS A 96 4.77 8.82 13.26
N LYS A 97 6.01 8.95 12.78
CA LYS A 97 6.47 8.29 11.55
C LYS A 97 6.35 6.77 11.62
N LEU A 98 6.67 6.16 12.77
CA LEU A 98 6.49 4.73 12.98
C LEU A 98 5.00 4.35 12.91
N ALA A 99 4.13 5.12 13.55
CA ALA A 99 2.69 4.89 13.51
C ALA A 99 2.15 4.98 12.07
N ALA A 100 2.57 5.97 11.29
CA ALA A 100 2.21 6.10 9.88
C ALA A 100 2.67 4.88 9.06
N PHE A 101 3.90 4.41 9.28
CA PHE A 101 4.43 3.22 8.62
C PHE A 101 3.64 1.95 8.97
N VAL A 102 3.32 1.75 10.25
CA VAL A 102 2.53 0.59 10.72
C VAL A 102 1.11 0.62 10.18
N LEU A 103 0.46 1.79 10.18
CA LEU A 103 -0.88 1.95 9.62
C LEU A 103 -0.91 1.67 8.11
N GLY A 104 0.07 2.18 7.36
CA GLY A 104 0.21 1.89 5.93
C GLY A 104 0.42 0.40 5.67
N ALA A 105 1.32 -0.25 6.42
CA ALA A 105 1.57 -1.68 6.30
C ALA A 105 0.34 -2.53 6.64
N ALA A 106 -0.45 -2.13 7.66
CA ALA A 106 -1.68 -2.81 8.01
C ALA A 106 -2.73 -2.71 6.89
N ILE A 107 -2.92 -1.53 6.29
CA ILE A 107 -3.86 -1.34 5.18
C ILE A 107 -3.41 -2.12 3.94
N ALA A 108 -2.11 -2.11 3.62
CA ALA A 108 -1.55 -2.88 2.51
C ALA A 108 -1.70 -4.39 2.73
N GLY A 109 -1.47 -4.87 3.96
CA GLY A 109 -1.68 -6.27 4.34
C GLY A 109 -3.14 -6.70 4.19
N LEU A 110 -4.09 -5.89 4.68
CA LEU A 110 -5.52 -6.14 4.50
C LEU A 110 -5.91 -6.19 3.01
N ALA A 111 -5.40 -5.26 2.20
CA ALA A 111 -5.64 -5.25 0.75
C ALA A 111 -5.09 -6.52 0.08
N GLY A 112 -3.89 -6.97 0.46
CA GLY A 112 -3.29 -8.20 -0.06
C GLY A 112 -4.09 -9.45 0.31
N THR A 113 -4.55 -9.55 1.57
CA THR A 113 -5.40 -10.67 2.01
C THR A 113 -6.72 -10.72 1.25
N LEU A 114 -7.38 -9.57 1.06
CA LEU A 114 -8.62 -9.51 0.27
C LEU A 114 -8.39 -9.91 -1.18
N ASN A 115 -7.29 -9.43 -1.80
CA ASN A 115 -6.94 -9.79 -3.16
C ASN A 115 -6.76 -11.30 -3.32
N ALA A 116 -6.02 -11.94 -2.40
CA ALA A 116 -5.77 -13.38 -2.43
C ALA A 116 -7.07 -14.21 -2.36
N HIS A 117 -8.06 -13.77 -1.59
CA HIS A 117 -9.38 -14.42 -1.53
C HIS A 117 -10.29 -14.14 -2.73
N LEU A 118 -10.00 -13.11 -3.55
CA LEU A 118 -10.70 -12.83 -4.80
C LEU A 118 -10.11 -13.61 -5.98
N THR A 119 -8.78 -13.73 -6.02
CA THR A 119 -8.05 -14.38 -7.13
C THR A 119 -7.76 -15.86 -6.89
N PHE A 120 -8.07 -16.39 -5.70
CA PHE A 120 -7.85 -17.79 -5.29
C PHE A 120 -6.39 -18.27 -5.31
N PHE A 121 -5.50 -17.32 -5.58
CA PHE A 121 -4.10 -17.53 -5.87
C PHE A 121 -3.31 -16.32 -5.37
N ILE A 122 -2.14 -16.59 -4.81
CA ILE A 122 -1.16 -15.55 -4.49
C ILE A 122 0.23 -16.03 -4.92
N GLY A 123 0.79 -15.33 -5.90
CA GLY A 123 2.11 -15.61 -6.46
C GLY A 123 3.15 -14.58 -6.02
N PRO A 124 4.38 -14.97 -5.64
CA PRO A 124 5.43 -14.01 -5.28
C PRO A 124 5.82 -13.07 -6.41
N ASN A 125 5.61 -13.49 -7.67
CA ASN A 125 5.87 -12.67 -8.85
C ASN A 125 4.84 -11.56 -9.08
N GLU A 126 3.67 -11.61 -8.43
CA GLU A 126 2.61 -10.58 -8.56
C GLU A 126 2.87 -9.36 -7.68
N PHE A 127 3.79 -9.47 -6.71
CA PHE A 127 4.12 -8.43 -5.72
C PHE A 127 5.57 -7.95 -5.86
N GLY A 128 6.06 -7.93 -7.09
CA GLY A 128 7.39 -7.41 -7.43
C GLY A 128 7.47 -5.88 -7.40
N PHE A 129 8.64 -5.38 -7.80
CA PHE A 129 8.90 -3.94 -7.91
C PHE A 129 7.92 -3.22 -8.85
N ASP A 130 7.58 -3.86 -9.96
CA ASP A 130 6.60 -3.43 -10.95
C ASP A 130 5.25 -3.11 -10.30
N ARG A 131 4.74 -4.02 -9.46
CA ARG A 131 3.48 -3.79 -8.74
C ARG A 131 3.56 -2.59 -7.79
N GLY A 132 4.72 -2.38 -7.16
CA GLY A 132 4.97 -1.20 -6.32
C GLY A 132 4.93 0.11 -7.12
N VAL A 133 5.52 0.12 -8.32
CA VAL A 133 5.49 1.26 -9.24
C VAL A 133 4.07 1.55 -9.73
N ASP A 134 3.27 0.52 -10.02
CA ASP A 134 1.86 0.68 -10.41
C ASP A 134 1.04 1.36 -9.31
N ILE A 135 1.16 0.89 -8.07
CA ILE A 135 0.45 1.46 -6.91
C ILE A 135 0.87 2.93 -6.68
N LEU A 136 2.17 3.22 -6.81
CA LEU A 136 2.67 4.58 -6.73
C LEU A 136 2.10 5.46 -7.86
N THR A 137 2.06 4.93 -9.09
CA THR A 137 1.51 5.63 -10.26
C THR A 137 0.03 5.95 -10.07
N MET A 138 -0.77 4.98 -9.59
CA MET A 138 -2.17 5.22 -9.23
C MET A 138 -2.30 6.36 -8.22
N THR A 139 -1.44 6.39 -7.21
CA THR A 139 -1.48 7.41 -6.16
C THR A 139 -1.08 8.79 -6.67
N ILE A 140 -0.02 8.87 -7.48
CA ILE A 140 0.46 10.14 -8.06
C ILE A 140 -0.56 10.70 -9.04
N LEU A 141 -1.11 9.86 -9.92
CA LEU A 141 -2.05 10.26 -10.97
C LEU A 141 -3.38 10.75 -10.38
N GLY A 142 -3.86 10.09 -9.33
CA GLY A 142 -5.07 10.50 -8.61
C GLY A 142 -4.87 11.67 -7.64
N GLY A 143 -3.64 11.91 -7.18
CA GLY A 143 -3.26 13.04 -6.33
C GLY A 143 -2.95 12.66 -4.88
N ILE A 144 -1.86 13.21 -4.34
CA ILE A 144 -1.29 12.84 -3.02
C ILE A 144 -1.97 13.58 -1.84
N GLN A 145 -2.61 14.72 -2.09
CA GLN A 145 -3.05 15.63 -1.02
C GLN A 145 -4.35 15.21 -0.29
N GLY A 146 -5.08 14.22 -0.80
CA GLY A 146 -6.37 13.82 -0.23
C GLY A 146 -6.65 12.32 -0.33
N LEU A 147 -7.53 11.82 0.55
CA LEU A 147 -7.90 10.40 0.62
C LEU A 147 -8.62 9.90 -0.64
N ALA A 148 -9.29 10.80 -1.38
CA ALA A 148 -9.99 10.46 -2.62
C ALA A 148 -9.02 10.24 -3.80
N GLY A 149 -7.83 10.85 -3.75
CA GLY A 149 -6.88 10.81 -4.86
C GLY A 149 -6.46 9.38 -5.22
N PRO A 150 -5.90 8.59 -4.30
CA PRO A 150 -5.51 7.20 -4.57
C PRO A 150 -6.66 6.34 -5.12
N VAL A 151 -7.89 6.58 -4.65
CA VAL A 151 -9.09 5.84 -5.10
C VAL A 151 -9.43 6.19 -6.55
N ILE A 152 -9.43 7.47 -6.90
CA ILE A 152 -9.69 7.95 -8.27
C ILE A 152 -8.58 7.46 -9.21
N GLY A 153 -7.32 7.57 -8.80
CA GLY A 153 -6.19 7.14 -9.60
C GLY A 153 -6.16 5.63 -9.85
N ALA A 154 -6.51 4.82 -8.85
CA ALA A 154 -6.70 3.39 -9.03
C ALA A 154 -7.82 3.09 -10.05
N PHE A 155 -8.97 3.77 -9.93
CA PHE A 155 -10.08 3.60 -10.86
C PHE A 155 -9.69 3.95 -12.31
N ILE A 156 -8.96 5.05 -12.50
CA ILE A 156 -8.47 5.48 -13.82
C ILE A 156 -7.51 4.44 -14.40
N VAL A 157 -6.47 4.08 -13.67
CA VAL A 157 -5.42 3.16 -14.16
C VAL A 157 -5.97 1.75 -14.40
N THR A 158 -6.97 1.32 -13.65
CA THR A 158 -7.63 0.02 -13.87
C THR A 158 -8.58 0.04 -15.06
N LEU A 159 -9.38 1.10 -15.25
CA LEU A 159 -10.34 1.15 -16.37
C LEU A 159 -9.70 1.49 -17.71
N LEU A 160 -8.62 2.27 -17.71
CA LEU A 160 -8.00 2.75 -18.94
C LEU A 160 -7.57 1.60 -19.88
N PRO A 161 -6.86 0.55 -19.41
CA PRO A 161 -6.56 -0.61 -20.24
C PRO A 161 -7.79 -1.37 -20.74
N GLU A 162 -8.85 -1.44 -19.93
CA GLU A 162 -10.08 -2.16 -20.29
C GLU A 162 -10.83 -1.45 -21.43
N VAL A 163 -10.91 -0.12 -21.37
CA VAL A 163 -11.49 0.72 -22.44
C VAL A 163 -10.66 0.63 -23.71
N LEU A 164 -9.33 0.67 -23.58
CA LEU A 164 -8.41 0.54 -24.72
C LEU A 164 -8.50 -0.84 -25.39
N ARG A 165 -8.67 -1.91 -24.59
CA ARG A 165 -8.88 -3.27 -25.11
C ARG A 165 -10.18 -3.37 -25.91
N GLY A 166 -11.28 -2.83 -25.38
CA GLY A 166 -12.57 -2.81 -26.10
C GLY A 166 -12.55 -2.03 -27.42
N LEU A 167 -11.69 -1.01 -27.54
CA LEU A 167 -11.47 -0.29 -28.81
C LEU A 167 -10.60 -1.07 -29.80
N GLN A 168 -9.71 -1.93 -29.30
CA GLN A 168 -8.83 -2.76 -30.11
C GLN A 168 -9.59 -3.94 -30.75
N ASP A 169 -10.57 -4.49 -30.04
CA ASP A 169 -11.46 -5.55 -30.55
C ASP A 169 -12.47 -5.05 -31.62
N TRP A 170 -12.54 -3.75 -31.86
CA TRP A 170 -13.39 -3.12 -32.89
C TRP A 170 -12.72 -2.97 -34.27
N ARG A 171 -11.46 -3.43 -34.40
CA ARG A 171 -10.69 -3.53 -35.66
C ARG A 171 -10.57 -4.98 -36.11
#